data_AF-A0A1B6CL99-F1
#
_entry.id   AF-A0A1B6CL99-F1
#
_cell.length_a   1.000
_cell.length_b   1.000
_cell.length_c   1.000
_cell.angle_alpha   90.00
_cell.angle_beta   90.00
_cell.angle_gamma   90.00
#
_symmetry.space_group_name_H-M   'P 1'
#
loop_
_entity.id
_entity.type
_entity.pdbx_description
1 polymer ?
#
loop_
_entity_poly.entity_id
_entity_poly.type
_entity_poly.pdbx_seq_one_letter_code
_entity_poly.pdbx_strand_id
1 'polypeptide(L)'
;TFCCIGECVQTCVSTVRRAIKSLVDHKYFQQGILLAILVNTLSMGIEYHNQPEELTVIVETSNIVFSAIFAVEMLLKVLAEGPFGYISNGYNVFDGIIVVLSVIELVQTFLGEGEGSSGLSVLRTFRLLRILKLVRFMPSLRRQLVVMLRTMDNVAVFFSLLILFIFIFSILGMYLFGGKFCMLSDGTRECNCTEIVTNHPKCVCDRKHFNNVLWATVTVFQILTQEDWNVVLFNGME
;
A
#
# COMPACT_ATOMS: atom_id res chain seq x y z
N THR A 1 0.12 20.96 51.36
CA THR A 1 -1.17 20.80 50.66
C THR A 1 -1.01 20.47 49.18
N PHE A 2 -0.11 21.12 48.43
CA PHE A 2 0.12 20.81 47.00
C PHE A 2 0.68 19.39 46.72
N CYS A 3 1.49 18.81 47.61
CA CYS A 3 2.04 17.46 47.43
C CYS A 3 0.95 16.36 47.46
N CYS A 4 -0.02 16.47 48.37
CA CYS A 4 -1.13 15.51 48.51
C CYS A 4 -2.11 15.54 47.32
N ILE A 5 -2.26 16.69 46.65
CA ILE A 5 -3.08 16.82 45.43
C ILE A 5 -2.37 16.10 44.27
N GLY A 6 -1.05 16.25 44.15
CA GLY A 6 -0.24 15.53 43.15
C GLY A 6 -0.34 14.01 43.31
N GLU A 7 -0.20 13.48 44.53
CA GLU A 7 -0.33 12.04 44.80
C GLU A 7 -1.75 11.51 44.57
N CYS A 8 -2.79 12.27 44.93
CA CYS A 8 -4.17 11.91 44.63
C CYS A 8 -4.45 11.87 43.11
N VAL A 9 -3.94 12.85 42.36
CA VAL A 9 -4.07 12.89 40.89
C VAL A 9 -3.34 11.71 40.26
N GLN A 10 -2.12 11.39 40.71
CA GLN A 10 -1.35 10.25 40.21
C GLN A 10 -2.04 8.92 40.51
N THR A 11 -2.62 8.78 41.71
CA THR A 11 -3.36 7.58 42.11
C THR A 11 -4.66 7.43 41.33
N CYS A 12 -5.39 8.52 41.11
CA CYS A 12 -6.62 8.55 40.30
C CYS A 12 -6.33 8.21 38.83
N VAL A 13 -5.30 8.83 38.24
CA VAL A 13 -4.82 8.53 36.88
C VAL A 13 -4.38 7.07 36.75
N SER A 14 -3.69 6.51 37.75
CA SER A 14 -3.28 5.10 37.73
C SER A 14 -4.47 4.14 37.82
N THR A 15 -5.55 4.54 38.49
CA THR A 15 -6.78 3.74 38.65
C THR A 15 -7.61 3.78 37.38
N VAL A 16 -7.79 4.97 36.79
CA VAL A 16 -8.44 5.17 35.48
C VAL A 16 -7.67 4.41 34.40
N ARG A 17 -6.35 4.50 34.36
CA ARG A 17 -5.50 3.73 33.43
C ARG A 17 -5.69 2.22 33.59
N ARG A 18 -5.80 1.71 34.82
CA ARG A 18 -6.05 0.29 35.08
C ARG A 18 -7.44 -0.14 34.58
N ALA A 19 -8.46 0.68 34.79
CA ALA A 19 -9.81 0.43 34.30
C ALA A 19 -9.86 0.42 32.76
N ILE A 20 -9.26 1.42 32.11
CA ILE A 20 -9.16 1.49 30.64
C ILE A 20 -8.40 0.28 30.09
N LYS A 21 -7.28 -0.10 30.73
CA LYS A 21 -6.53 -1.29 30.32
C LYS A 21 -7.39 -2.56 30.42
N SER A 22 -8.13 -2.73 31.51
CA SER A 22 -9.07 -3.85 31.67
C SER A 22 -10.17 -3.86 30.61
N LEU A 23 -10.63 -2.69 30.15
CA LEU A 23 -11.61 -2.56 29.08
C LEU A 23 -11.01 -2.94 27.71
N VAL A 24 -9.83 -2.39 27.39
CA VAL A 24 -9.14 -2.62 26.11
C VAL A 24 -8.70 -4.08 25.97
N ASP A 25 -8.25 -4.71 27.05
CA ASP A 25 -7.84 -6.12 27.07
C ASP A 25 -9.03 -7.08 27.11
N HIS A 26 -10.27 -6.57 27.24
CA HIS A 26 -11.46 -7.39 27.31
C HIS A 26 -11.73 -8.12 25.98
N LYS A 27 -12.01 -9.42 26.05
CA LYS A 27 -12.24 -10.26 24.85
C LYS A 27 -13.35 -9.72 23.95
N TYR A 28 -14.47 -9.29 24.52
CA TYR A 28 -15.57 -8.70 23.74
C TYR A 28 -15.20 -7.38 23.06
N PHE A 29 -14.35 -6.55 23.68
CA PHE A 29 -13.87 -5.32 23.04
C PHE A 29 -13.02 -5.67 21.82
N GLN A 30 -12.07 -6.59 21.97
CA GLN A 30 -11.22 -7.06 20.87
C GLN A 30 -12.03 -7.71 19.73
N GLN A 31 -13.04 -8.53 20.06
CA GLN A 31 -13.96 -9.12 19.08
C GLN A 31 -14.84 -8.06 18.40
N GLY A 32 -15.30 -7.05 19.12
CA GLY A 32 -16.06 -5.93 18.56
C GLY A 32 -15.24 -5.12 17.55
N ILE A 33 -13.98 -4.83 17.86
CA ILE A 33 -13.07 -4.16 16.92
C ILE A 33 -12.80 -5.03 15.69
N LEU A 34 -12.59 -6.35 15.87
CA LEU A 34 -12.46 -7.27 14.75
C LEU A 34 -13.70 -7.26 13.84
N LEU A 35 -14.90 -7.32 14.44
CA LEU A 35 -16.16 -7.23 13.70
C LEU A 35 -16.24 -5.91 12.92
N ALA A 36 -15.90 -4.79 13.55
CA ALA A 36 -15.89 -3.49 12.89
C ALA A 36 -14.91 -3.44 11.71
N ILE A 37 -13.72 -4.05 11.82
CA ILE A 37 -12.78 -4.18 10.69
C ILE A 37 -13.39 -4.99 9.55
N LEU A 38 -14.02 -6.13 9.86
CA LEU A 38 -14.64 -6.99 8.86
C LEU A 38 -15.78 -6.26 8.14
N VAL A 39 -16.69 -5.63 8.88
CA VAL A 39 -17.81 -4.88 8.28
C VAL A 39 -17.30 -3.69 7.48
N ASN A 40 -16.29 -2.96 7.96
CA ASN A 40 -15.69 -1.85 7.20
C ASN A 40 -15.09 -2.34 5.88
N THR A 41 -14.38 -3.47 5.91
CA THR A 41 -13.76 -4.06 4.71
C THR A 41 -14.84 -4.52 3.72
N LEU A 42 -15.89 -5.19 4.20
CA LEU A 42 -17.02 -5.60 3.36
C LEU A 42 -17.73 -4.40 2.74
N SER A 43 -17.91 -3.31 3.50
CA SER A 43 -18.51 -2.08 2.99
C SER A 43 -17.72 -1.47 1.83
N MET A 44 -16.39 -1.55 1.87
CA MET A 44 -15.54 -1.07 0.76
C MET A 44 -15.67 -1.95 -0.49
N GLY A 45 -15.90 -3.25 -0.32
CA GLY A 45 -16.08 -4.19 -1.44
C GLY A 45 -17.42 -4.05 -2.17
N ILE A 46 -18.37 -3.30 -1.61
CA ILE A 46 -19.68 -3.03 -2.22
C ILE A 46 -19.60 -1.87 -3.23
N GLU A 47 -18.57 -1.02 -3.17
CA GLU A 47 -18.42 0.11 -4.09
C GLU A 47 -18.23 -0.36 -5.55
N TYR A 48 -19.00 0.22 -6.50
CA TYR A 48 -18.87 -0.08 -7.92
C TYR A 48 -19.06 1.16 -8.81
N HIS A 49 -18.63 1.04 -10.07
CA HIS A 49 -18.73 2.13 -11.04
C HIS A 49 -20.18 2.42 -11.43
N ASN A 50 -20.60 3.69 -11.36
CA ASN A 50 -21.98 4.16 -11.59
C ASN A 50 -23.01 3.63 -10.59
N GLN A 51 -22.64 3.57 -9.30
CA GLN A 51 -23.56 3.22 -8.23
C GLN A 51 -24.58 4.34 -7.90
N PRO A 52 -25.76 4.01 -7.34
CA PRO A 52 -26.76 5.01 -6.98
C PRO A 52 -26.25 5.94 -5.86
N GLU A 53 -26.70 7.19 -5.89
CA GLU A 53 -26.29 8.22 -4.91
C GLU A 53 -26.56 7.79 -3.46
N GLU A 54 -27.67 7.09 -3.21
CA GLU A 54 -28.02 6.56 -1.89
C GLU A 54 -26.92 5.61 -1.34
N LEU A 55 -26.38 4.74 -2.19
CA LEU A 55 -25.32 3.82 -1.78
C LEU A 55 -24.03 4.57 -1.46
N THR A 56 -23.69 5.58 -2.26
CA THR A 56 -22.52 6.44 -2.02
C THR A 56 -22.61 7.11 -0.65
N VAL A 57 -23.75 7.72 -0.32
CA VAL A 57 -23.95 8.39 0.97
C VAL A 57 -23.83 7.39 2.14
N ILE A 58 -24.40 6.19 2.00
CA ILE A 58 -24.32 5.14 3.03
C ILE A 58 -22.87 4.71 3.25
N VAL A 59 -22.12 4.44 2.17
CA VAL A 59 -20.74 3.95 2.26
C VAL A 59 -19.80 5.03 2.81
N GLU A 60 -19.95 6.29 2.39
CA GLU A 60 -19.17 7.41 2.91
C GLU A 60 -19.45 7.65 4.39
N THR A 61 -20.73 7.65 4.78
CA THR A 61 -21.13 7.78 6.19
C THR A 61 -20.55 6.64 7.03
N SER A 62 -20.63 5.41 6.53
CA SER A 62 -20.06 4.22 7.17
C SER A 62 -18.54 4.35 7.34
N ASN A 63 -17.84 4.88 6.35
CA ASN A 63 -16.40 5.12 6.40
C ASN A 63 -16.00 6.09 7.53
N ILE A 64 -16.76 7.17 7.71
CA ILE A 64 -16.56 8.14 8.79
C ILE A 64 -16.76 7.45 10.15
N VAL A 65 -17.85 6.69 10.31
CA VAL A 65 -18.18 5.98 11.55
C VAL A 65 -17.07 4.98 11.93
N PHE A 66 -16.61 4.15 11.00
CA PHE A 66 -15.54 3.19 11.28
C PHE A 66 -14.21 3.87 11.60
N SER A 67 -13.89 4.96 10.89
CA SER A 67 -12.68 5.75 11.18
C SER A 67 -12.70 6.32 12.60
N ALA A 68 -13.86 6.83 13.05
CA ALA A 68 -14.05 7.31 14.40
C ALA A 68 -13.89 6.18 15.44
N ILE A 69 -14.49 5.00 15.19
CA ILE A 69 -14.33 3.83 16.08
C ILE A 69 -12.85 3.45 16.24
N PHE A 70 -12.09 3.42 15.13
CA PHE A 70 -10.66 3.09 15.19
C PHE A 70 -9.81 4.20 15.82
N ALA A 71 -10.18 5.47 15.66
CA ALA A 71 -9.54 6.57 16.36
C ALA A 71 -9.74 6.46 17.88
N VAL A 72 -10.96 6.14 18.32
CA VAL A 72 -11.27 5.92 19.74
C VAL A 72 -10.49 4.71 20.28
N GLU A 73 -10.45 3.60 19.53
CA GLU A 73 -9.66 2.42 19.90
C GLU A 73 -8.17 2.75 20.08
N MET A 74 -7.58 3.51 19.16
CA MET A 74 -6.20 3.98 19.26
C MET A 74 -6.00 4.83 20.52
N LEU A 75 -6.87 5.82 20.76
CA LEU A 75 -6.78 6.69 21.94
C LEU A 75 -6.86 5.89 23.24
N LEU A 76 -7.80 4.94 23.35
CA LEU A 76 -7.92 4.07 24.52
C LEU A 76 -6.65 3.24 24.75
N LYS A 77 -6.01 2.73 23.68
CA LYS A 77 -4.75 2.00 23.78
C LYS A 77 -3.59 2.86 24.22
N VAL A 78 -3.46 4.07 23.68
CA VAL A 78 -2.43 5.04 24.09
C VAL A 78 -2.61 5.43 25.56
N LEU A 79 -3.85 5.61 26.03
CA LEU A 79 -4.14 5.90 27.43
C LEU A 79 -3.86 4.70 28.36
N ALA A 80 -4.17 3.48 27.93
CA ALA A 80 -3.94 2.25 28.69
C ALA A 80 -2.45 1.91 28.87
N GLU A 81 -1.69 1.95 27.77
CA GLU A 81 -0.28 1.54 27.73
C GLU A 81 0.67 2.71 28.03
N GLY A 82 0.22 3.95 27.83
CA GLY A 82 1.06 5.13 27.75
C GLY A 82 1.72 5.27 26.37
N PRO A 83 2.18 6.48 25.98
CA PRO A 83 2.73 6.74 24.64
C PRO A 83 3.97 5.88 24.33
N PHE A 84 4.89 5.76 25.29
CA PHE A 84 6.09 4.93 25.13
C PHE A 84 5.78 3.43 25.09
N GLY A 85 4.79 2.97 25.85
CA GLY A 85 4.33 1.58 25.83
C GLY A 85 3.69 1.21 24.49
N TYR A 86 2.86 2.11 23.97
CA TYR A 86 2.20 1.95 22.67
C TYR A 86 3.22 1.84 21.52
N ILE A 87 4.23 2.71 21.50
CA ILE A 87 5.25 2.73 20.44
C ILE A 87 6.18 1.51 20.51
N SER A 88 6.39 0.93 21.70
CA SER A 88 7.20 -0.29 21.85
C SER A 88 6.57 -1.52 21.19
N ASN A 89 5.26 -1.52 20.94
CA ASN A 89 4.57 -2.62 20.29
C ASN A 89 4.34 -2.31 18.81
N GLY A 90 5.12 -2.95 17.93
CA GLY A 90 5.04 -2.73 16.49
C GLY A 90 3.65 -2.94 15.87
N TYR A 91 2.80 -3.79 16.45
CA TYR A 91 1.42 -3.96 15.98
C TYR A 91 0.53 -2.77 16.32
N ASN A 92 0.70 -2.20 17.52
CA ASN A 92 -0.02 -1.00 17.91
C ASN A 92 0.44 0.19 17.05
N VAL A 93 1.75 0.33 16.80
CA VAL A 93 2.28 1.35 15.87
C VAL A 93 1.68 1.21 14.47
N PHE A 94 1.63 -0.01 13.93
CA PHE A 94 1.05 -0.28 12.61
C PHE A 94 -0.43 0.15 12.53
N ASP A 95 -1.23 -0.23 13.54
CA ASP A 95 -2.63 0.19 13.59
C ASP A 95 -2.79 1.71 13.75
N GLY A 96 -1.91 2.33 14.52
CA GLY A 96 -1.85 3.78 14.70
C GLY A 96 -1.55 4.52 13.39
N ILE A 97 -0.62 4.02 12.58
CA ILE A 97 -0.32 4.58 11.25
C ILE A 97 -1.59 4.55 10.38
N ILE A 98 -2.31 3.42 10.35
CA ILE A 98 -3.55 3.28 9.57
C ILE A 98 -4.62 4.28 10.05
N VAL A 99 -4.75 4.48 11.36
CA VAL A 99 -5.70 5.44 11.92
C VAL A 99 -5.32 6.87 11.54
N VAL A 100 -4.04 7.23 11.66
CA VAL A 100 -3.54 8.56 11.27
C VAL A 100 -3.79 8.85 9.79
N LEU A 101 -3.50 7.89 8.91
CA LEU A 101 -3.81 8.02 7.48
C LEU A 101 -5.31 8.24 7.23
N SER A 102 -6.17 7.54 7.97
CA SER A 102 -7.62 7.68 7.88
C SER A 102 -8.11 9.05 8.37
N VAL A 103 -7.49 9.60 9.42
CA VAL A 103 -7.81 10.94 9.93
C VAL A 103 -7.36 12.01 8.93
N ILE A 104 -6.18 11.87 8.33
CA ILE A 104 -5.69 12.79 7.29
C ILE A 104 -6.67 12.81 6.09
N GLU A 105 -7.13 11.65 5.63
CA GLU A 105 -8.13 11.52 4.57
C GLU A 105 -9.44 12.26 4.92
N LEU A 106 -9.95 12.08 6.15
CA LEU A 106 -11.16 12.77 6.61
C LEU A 106 -10.96 14.28 6.65
N VAL A 107 -9.87 14.76 7.26
CA VAL A 107 -9.57 16.20 7.37
C VAL A 107 -9.51 16.85 6.01
N GLN A 108 -8.86 16.23 5.02
CA GLN A 108 -8.82 16.76 3.66
C GLN A 108 -10.19 16.80 2.99
N THR A 109 -11.03 15.78 3.23
CA THR A 109 -12.40 15.74 2.72
C THR A 109 -13.23 16.90 3.30
N PHE A 110 -13.04 17.23 4.59
CA PHE A 110 -13.74 18.34 5.26
C PHE A 110 -13.19 19.73 4.90
N LEU A 111 -11.87 19.87 4.68
CA LEU A 111 -11.24 21.15 4.36
C LEU A 111 -11.51 21.63 2.93
N GLY A 112 -12.19 20.82 2.10
CA GLY A 112 -12.70 21.27 0.81
C GLY A 112 -11.62 21.68 -0.18
N GLU A 113 -10.39 21.18 -0.03
CA GLU A 113 -9.35 21.34 -1.05
C GLU A 113 -9.70 20.47 -2.27
N GLY A 114 -10.66 20.98 -3.05
CA GLY A 114 -10.98 20.75 -4.45
C GLY A 114 -10.78 19.34 -5.03
N GLU A 115 -11.85 18.83 -5.64
CA GLU A 115 -11.94 17.68 -6.55
C GLU A 115 -10.92 17.64 -7.73
N GLY A 116 -9.93 18.54 -7.78
CA GLY A 116 -8.90 18.63 -8.81
C GLY A 116 -7.49 18.17 -8.42
N SER A 117 -7.22 17.76 -7.17
CA SER A 117 -5.89 17.23 -6.81
C SER A 117 -5.85 15.71 -6.95
N SER A 118 -5.06 15.20 -7.91
CA SER A 118 -4.86 13.75 -8.13
C SER A 118 -4.39 12.99 -6.87
N GLY A 119 -3.90 13.70 -5.86
CA GLY A 119 -3.54 13.14 -4.55
C GLY A 119 -4.74 12.61 -3.77
N LEU A 120 -5.93 13.21 -3.91
CA LEU A 120 -7.14 12.80 -3.18
C LEU A 120 -7.58 11.37 -3.56
N SER A 121 -7.39 10.96 -4.82
CA SER A 121 -7.76 9.62 -5.26
C SER A 121 -6.85 8.54 -4.66
N VAL A 122 -5.56 8.83 -4.47
CA VAL A 122 -4.62 7.86 -3.89
C VAL A 122 -4.85 7.71 -2.40
N LEU A 123 -5.13 8.80 -1.68
CA LEU A 123 -5.40 8.75 -0.24
C LEU A 123 -6.67 7.93 0.07
N ARG A 124 -7.68 8.02 -0.80
CA ARG A 124 -8.85 7.15 -0.77
C ARG A 124 -8.51 5.67 -0.89
N THR A 125 -7.41 5.28 -1.56
CA THR A 125 -6.99 3.87 -1.62
C THR A 125 -6.34 3.38 -0.33
N PHE A 126 -5.78 4.28 0.50
CA PHE A 126 -5.16 3.89 1.77
C PHE A 126 -6.16 3.36 2.78
N ARG A 127 -7.46 3.67 2.64
CA ARG A 127 -8.51 3.04 3.46
C ARG A 127 -8.50 1.51 3.33
N LEU A 128 -8.06 0.96 2.18
CA LEU A 128 -7.92 -0.49 1.98
C LEU A 128 -6.87 -1.09 2.91
N LEU A 129 -5.85 -0.33 3.34
CA LEU A 129 -4.84 -0.81 4.29
C LEU A 129 -5.46 -1.20 5.63
N ARG A 130 -6.67 -0.75 5.96
CA ARG A 130 -7.39 -1.16 7.16
C ARG A 130 -7.65 -2.66 7.21
N ILE A 131 -7.74 -3.35 6.07
CA ILE A 131 -7.84 -4.82 6.03
C ILE A 131 -6.62 -5.48 6.68
N LEU A 132 -5.45 -4.84 6.60
CA LEU A 132 -4.22 -5.35 7.19
C LEU A 132 -4.27 -5.36 8.72
N LYS A 133 -5.18 -4.61 9.35
CA LYS A 133 -5.43 -4.72 10.80
C LYS A 133 -5.84 -6.15 11.19
N LEU A 134 -6.46 -6.93 10.29
CA LEU A 134 -6.79 -8.34 10.55
C LEU A 134 -5.56 -9.19 10.90
N VAL A 135 -4.38 -8.83 10.38
CA VAL A 135 -3.14 -9.55 10.63
C VAL A 135 -2.84 -9.64 12.13
N ARG A 136 -3.17 -8.62 12.94
CA ARG A 136 -2.93 -8.67 14.39
C ARG A 136 -3.73 -9.79 15.10
N PHE A 137 -4.89 -10.14 14.56
CA PHE A 137 -5.80 -11.16 15.10
C PHE A 137 -5.47 -12.57 14.58
N MET A 138 -4.57 -12.69 13.59
CA MET A 138 -4.14 -13.96 12.99
C MET A 138 -2.71 -14.32 13.43
N PRO A 139 -2.49 -14.92 14.62
CA PRO A 139 -1.15 -15.24 15.11
C PRO A 139 -0.36 -16.17 14.19
N SER A 140 -1.02 -17.09 13.48
CA SER A 140 -0.39 -17.97 12.50
C SER A 140 0.18 -17.18 11.31
N LEU A 141 -0.59 -16.24 10.77
CA LEU A 141 -0.16 -15.37 9.68
C LEU A 141 1.01 -14.48 10.11
N ARG A 142 0.95 -13.91 11.33
CA ARG A 142 2.06 -13.13 11.88
C ARG A 142 3.36 -13.91 11.95
N ARG A 143 3.29 -15.15 12.46
CA ARG A 143 4.46 -16.03 12.53
C ARG A 143 5.03 -16.30 11.14
N GLN A 144 4.16 -16.60 10.17
CA GLN A 144 4.58 -16.83 8.78
C GLN A 144 5.26 -15.60 8.17
N LEU A 145 4.68 -14.41 8.33
CA LEU A 145 5.27 -13.15 7.85
C LEU A 145 6.65 -12.89 8.47
N VAL A 146 6.80 -13.09 9.79
CA VAL A 146 8.10 -12.92 10.46
C VAL A 146 9.13 -13.93 9.95
N VAL A 147 8.75 -15.20 9.75
CA VAL A 147 9.65 -16.21 9.18
C VAL A 147 10.07 -15.83 7.76
N MET A 148 9.13 -15.40 6.93
CA MET A 148 9.40 -14.95 5.56
C MET A 148 10.38 -13.78 5.56
N LEU A 149 10.15 -12.76 6.40
CA LEU A 149 11.06 -11.61 6.52
C LEU A 149 12.45 -12.02 7.01
N ARG A 150 12.56 -12.98 7.95
CA ARG A 150 13.87 -13.50 8.38
C ARG A 150 14.61 -14.26 7.29
N THR A 151 13.90 -14.87 6.34
CA THR A 151 14.54 -15.53 5.19
C THR A 151 14.97 -14.57 4.10
N MET A 152 14.50 -13.31 4.11
CA MET A 152 14.84 -12.30 3.10
C MET A 152 16.34 -12.01 3.03
N ASP A 153 17.05 -12.02 4.16
CA ASP A 153 18.50 -11.77 4.19
C ASP A 153 19.26 -12.79 3.32
N ASN A 154 18.86 -14.07 3.37
CA ASN A 154 19.46 -15.11 2.56
C ASN A 154 19.07 -14.99 1.08
N VAL A 155 17.82 -14.59 0.81
CA VAL A 155 17.30 -14.39 -0.56
C VAL A 155 17.94 -13.16 -1.22
N ALA A 156 18.32 -12.13 -0.46
CA ALA A 156 18.85 -10.88 -0.97
C ALA A 156 20.12 -11.06 -1.83
N VAL A 157 20.98 -12.02 -1.49
CA VAL A 157 22.19 -12.32 -2.28
C VAL A 157 21.84 -12.93 -3.64
N PHE A 158 20.87 -13.84 -3.68
CA PHE A 158 20.39 -14.39 -4.95
C PHE A 158 19.68 -13.32 -5.78
N PHE A 159 18.91 -12.45 -5.14
CA PHE A 159 18.22 -11.34 -5.79
C PHE A 159 19.20 -10.31 -6.37
N SER A 160 20.32 -10.02 -5.70
CA SER A 160 21.35 -9.11 -6.22
C SER A 160 22.06 -9.70 -7.44
N LEU A 161 22.37 -11.00 -7.43
CA LEU A 161 22.90 -11.70 -8.61
C LEU A 161 21.90 -11.70 -9.77
N LEU A 162 20.62 -11.90 -9.48
CA LEU A 162 19.55 -11.84 -10.49
C LEU A 162 19.43 -10.44 -11.11
N ILE A 163 19.45 -9.38 -10.30
CA ILE A 163 19.44 -7.99 -10.80
C ILE A 163 20.67 -7.72 -11.66
N LEU A 164 21.87 -8.16 -11.25
CA LEU A 164 23.09 -7.99 -12.03
C LEU A 164 22.98 -8.70 -13.38
N PHE A 165 22.47 -9.93 -13.39
CA PHE A 165 22.21 -10.68 -14.61
C PHE A 165 21.24 -9.93 -15.52
N ILE A 166 20.08 -9.51 -15.00
CA ILE A 166 19.08 -8.72 -15.75
C ILE A 166 19.73 -7.45 -16.32
N PHE A 167 20.54 -6.74 -15.53
CA PHE A 167 21.21 -5.53 -15.96
C PHE A 167 22.17 -5.76 -17.13
N ILE A 168 23.03 -6.79 -17.06
CA ILE A 168 23.97 -7.15 -18.14
C ILE A 168 23.20 -7.47 -19.43
N PHE A 169 22.16 -8.31 -19.34
CA PHE A 169 21.36 -8.67 -20.51
C PHE A 169 20.50 -7.51 -21.04
N SER A 170 20.14 -6.56 -20.19
CA SER A 170 19.45 -5.34 -20.61
C SER A 170 20.35 -4.46 -21.47
N ILE A 171 21.62 -4.25 -21.04
CA ILE A 171 22.60 -3.49 -21.84
C ILE A 171 22.91 -4.22 -23.15
N LEU A 172 23.09 -5.55 -23.11
CA LEU A 172 23.28 -6.35 -24.31
C LEU A 172 22.08 -6.22 -25.26
N GLY A 173 20.86 -6.32 -24.73
CA GLY A 173 19.63 -6.17 -25.51
C GLY A 173 19.50 -4.77 -26.12
N MET A 174 19.86 -3.71 -25.39
CA MET A 174 19.90 -2.36 -25.94
C MET A 174 20.90 -2.23 -27.10
N TYR A 175 22.06 -2.88 -26.99
CA TYR A 175 23.06 -2.86 -28.04
C TYR A 175 22.62 -3.62 -29.30
N LEU A 176 21.92 -4.75 -29.14
CA LEU A 176 21.50 -5.61 -30.26
C LEU A 176 20.18 -5.17 -30.90
N PHE A 177 19.24 -4.70 -30.08
CA PHE A 177 17.83 -4.54 -30.43
C PHE A 177 17.29 -3.12 -30.21
N GLY A 178 18.15 -2.16 -29.84
CA GLY A 178 17.76 -0.77 -29.66
C GLY A 178 17.17 -0.17 -30.95
N GLY A 179 15.95 0.35 -30.86
CA GLY A 179 15.24 1.00 -31.97
C GLY A 179 14.42 0.06 -32.87
N LYS A 180 14.66 -1.25 -32.83
CA LYS A 180 14.02 -2.22 -33.74
C LYS A 180 12.54 -2.52 -33.42
N PHE A 181 12.14 -2.29 -32.18
CA PHE A 181 10.81 -2.63 -31.66
C PHE A 181 9.82 -1.45 -31.82
N CYS A 182 10.07 -0.58 -32.80
CA CYS A 182 9.28 0.61 -33.07
C CYS A 182 8.98 0.73 -34.55
N MET A 183 7.70 0.74 -34.89
CA MET A 183 7.21 0.83 -36.26
C MET A 183 6.39 2.09 -36.45
N LEU A 184 6.34 2.61 -37.67
CA LEU A 184 5.35 3.62 -38.01
C LEU A 184 3.94 3.06 -37.85
N SER A 185 2.98 3.91 -37.48
CA SER A 185 1.56 3.56 -37.33
C SER A 185 0.95 2.91 -38.57
N ASP A 186 1.55 3.15 -39.75
CA ASP A 186 1.12 2.57 -41.03
C ASP A 186 1.76 1.18 -41.30
N GLY A 187 2.63 0.69 -40.41
CA GLY A 187 3.30 -0.62 -40.50
C GLY A 187 4.35 -0.74 -41.60
N THR A 188 4.71 0.38 -42.25
CA THR A 188 5.51 0.38 -43.49
C THR A 188 7.02 0.24 -43.28
N ARG A 189 7.56 0.84 -42.23
CA ARG A 189 8.99 0.76 -41.87
C ARG A 189 9.21 0.98 -40.37
N GLU A 190 10.39 0.59 -39.91
CA GLU A 190 10.91 0.90 -38.58
C GLU A 190 11.11 2.42 -38.38
N CYS A 191 10.96 2.86 -37.14
CA CYS A 191 11.23 4.25 -36.77
C CYS A 191 12.73 4.54 -36.71
N ASN A 192 13.12 5.72 -37.19
CA ASN A 192 14.48 6.20 -37.03
C ASN A 192 14.76 6.64 -35.58
N CYS A 193 16.03 6.62 -35.18
CA CYS A 193 16.46 7.06 -33.84
C CYS A 193 15.94 8.47 -33.48
N THR A 194 15.93 9.40 -34.44
CA THR A 194 15.38 10.75 -34.23
C THR A 194 13.87 10.72 -33.94
N GLU A 195 13.11 9.89 -34.64
CA GLU A 195 11.65 9.74 -34.44
C GLU A 195 11.32 9.15 -33.06
N ILE A 196 12.15 8.20 -32.60
CA ILE A 196 12.02 7.58 -31.27
C ILE A 196 12.36 8.58 -30.16
N VAL A 197 13.48 9.29 -30.28
CA VAL A 197 13.94 10.24 -29.25
C VAL A 197 13.02 11.47 -29.16
N THR A 198 12.45 11.90 -30.29
CA THR A 198 11.52 13.04 -30.33
C THR A 198 10.07 12.67 -30.00
N ASN A 199 9.77 11.41 -29.68
CA ASN A 199 8.41 10.89 -29.47
C ASN A 199 7.46 11.29 -30.62
N HIS A 200 7.88 11.00 -31.86
CA HIS A 200 7.08 11.36 -33.03
C HIS A 200 5.70 10.67 -32.99
N PRO A 201 4.58 11.37 -33.22
CA PRO A 201 3.23 10.86 -32.98
C PRO A 201 2.83 9.66 -33.85
N LYS A 202 3.52 9.46 -34.97
CA LYS A 202 3.31 8.29 -35.85
C LYS A 202 4.22 7.12 -35.54
N CYS A 203 5.18 7.26 -34.63
CA CYS A 203 6.06 6.16 -34.23
C CYS A 203 5.43 5.44 -33.04
N VAL A 204 5.12 4.16 -33.21
CA VAL A 204 4.53 3.33 -32.16
C VAL A 204 5.54 2.25 -31.80
N CYS A 205 6.00 2.27 -30.56
CA CYS A 205 6.87 1.25 -30.01
C CYS A 205 6.06 0.19 -29.29
N ASP A 206 6.48 -1.07 -29.43
CA ASP A 206 5.93 -2.14 -28.62
C ASP A 206 6.23 -1.90 -27.15
N ARG A 207 5.32 -2.35 -26.28
CA ARG A 207 5.48 -2.22 -24.82
C ARG A 207 6.73 -2.93 -24.29
N LYS A 208 7.22 -3.94 -25.03
CA LYS A 208 8.42 -4.72 -24.75
C LYS A 208 9.50 -4.30 -25.74
N HIS A 209 10.42 -3.44 -25.32
CA HIS A 209 11.43 -2.88 -26.23
C HIS A 209 12.75 -2.56 -25.50
N PHE A 210 13.82 -2.40 -26.27
CA PHE A 210 15.19 -2.22 -25.78
C PHE A 210 15.75 -0.80 -26.02
N ASN A 211 14.91 0.24 -26.03
CA ASN A 211 15.39 1.60 -26.35
C ASN A 211 16.07 2.31 -25.17
N ASN A 212 15.72 1.93 -23.94
CA ASN A 212 16.32 2.48 -22.74
C ASN A 212 16.46 1.41 -21.66
N VAL A 213 17.32 1.69 -20.67
CA VAL A 213 17.69 0.71 -19.64
C VAL A 213 16.48 0.23 -18.84
N LEU A 214 15.51 1.10 -18.57
CA LEU A 214 14.33 0.75 -17.78
C LEU A 214 13.43 -0.25 -18.53
N TRP A 215 13.07 0.04 -19.78
CA TRP A 215 12.26 -0.88 -20.59
C TRP A 215 13.01 -2.14 -20.97
N ALA A 216 14.31 -2.08 -21.22
CA ALA A 216 15.14 -3.26 -21.42
C ALA A 216 15.14 -4.17 -20.18
N THR A 217 15.25 -3.59 -18.98
CA THR A 217 15.19 -4.32 -17.69
C THR A 217 13.84 -5.02 -17.53
N VAL A 218 12.73 -4.31 -17.78
CA VAL A 218 11.38 -4.89 -17.72
C VAL A 218 11.21 -6.00 -18.77
N THR A 219 11.70 -5.79 -19.99
CA THR A 219 11.60 -6.77 -21.09
C THR A 219 12.39 -8.04 -20.77
N VAL A 220 13.64 -7.92 -20.28
CA VAL A 220 14.44 -9.08 -19.85
C VAL A 220 13.78 -9.79 -18.67
N PHE A 221 13.23 -9.05 -17.71
CA PHE A 221 12.47 -9.64 -16.60
C PHE A 221 11.27 -10.45 -17.12
N GLN A 222 10.48 -9.92 -18.07
CA GLN A 222 9.36 -10.63 -18.68
C GLN A 222 9.78 -11.90 -19.42
N ILE A 223 10.91 -11.87 -20.12
CA ILE A 223 11.49 -13.08 -20.73
C ILE A 223 11.82 -14.13 -19.67
N LEU A 224 12.45 -13.72 -18.55
CA LEU A 224 12.82 -14.62 -17.45
C LEU A 224 11.61 -15.19 -16.71
N THR A 225 10.53 -14.41 -16.55
CA THR A 225 9.27 -14.88 -15.97
C THR A 225 8.42 -15.69 -16.96
N GLN A 226 8.88 -15.81 -18.22
CA GLN A 226 8.18 -16.47 -19.32
C GLN A 226 6.81 -15.83 -19.62
N GLU A 227 6.66 -14.54 -19.32
CA GLU A 227 5.46 -13.77 -19.64
C GLU A 227 5.60 -13.16 -21.03
N ASP A 228 4.77 -13.61 -21.99
CA ASP A 228 4.73 -13.13 -23.38
C ASP A 228 6.10 -13.04 -24.08
N TRP A 229 7.06 -13.89 -23.68
CA TRP A 229 8.42 -13.91 -24.19
C TRP A 229 8.49 -14.25 -25.69
N ASN A 230 7.48 -14.98 -26.19
CA ASN A 230 7.35 -15.38 -27.58
C ASN A 230 7.20 -14.17 -28.53
N VAL A 231 6.52 -13.11 -28.09
CA VAL A 231 6.39 -11.86 -28.89
C VAL A 231 7.74 -11.18 -29.03
N VAL A 232 8.51 -11.12 -27.92
CA VAL A 232 9.84 -10.52 -27.94
C VAL A 232 10.80 -11.34 -28.80
N LEU A 233 10.70 -12.66 -28.74
CA LEU A 233 11.49 -13.55 -29.60
C LEU A 233 11.13 -13.35 -31.08
N PHE A 234 9.84 -13.31 -31.42
CA PHE A 234 9.38 -13.13 -32.79
C PHE A 234 9.91 -11.81 -33.38
N ASN A 235 9.69 -10.70 -32.67
CA ASN A 235 10.14 -9.38 -33.09
C ASN A 235 11.68 -9.25 -33.11
N GLY A 236 12.40 -10.05 -32.32
CA GLY A 236 13.87 -10.05 -32.30
C GLY A 236 14.50 -10.88 -33.43
N MET A 237 13.73 -11.72 -34.10
CA MET A 237 14.19 -12.56 -35.22
C MET A 237 13.88 -11.96 -36.61
N GLU A 238 12.93 -11.02 -36.69
CA GLU A 238 12.72 -10.17 -37.88
C GLU A 238 13.87 -9.16 -38.06
#